data_AF-A0A7Y4UGV1-F1
#
_entry.id   AF-A0A7Y4UGV1-F1
#
_cell.length_a   1.000
_cell.length_b   1.000
_cell.length_c   1.000
_cell.angle_alpha   90.00
_cell.angle_beta   90.00
_cell.angle_gamma   90.00
#
_symmetry.space_group_name_H-M   'P 1'
#
loop_
_entity.id
_entity.type
_entity.pdbx_description
1 polymer ?
#
loop_
_entity_poly.entity_id
_entity_poly.type
_entity_poly.pdbx_seq_one_letter_code
_entity_poly.pdbx_strand_id
1 'polypeptide(L)'
;MKKFDEQTVSGQPEPARVIIARRNPSFIIGLSLVGIFYLMALCADFLAPYDYRAQSRREPLAPPAALHLCGLRPCLYAQRLVDPLDRRYAVDARQSYPLSFFTRGYAYRFLGIIPANLHLFGMADSNALQIHLLGTDQLGRDRWARLLIAARFSLLVGPLATLLASFLGVLIGCFAGYAGSRIDAVLMRGADVMLALPTLLLALAARAAFPPELPPQRAALLLITIFVALGWAEIARLTRGLVWE
;
A
#
# COMPACT_ATOMS: atom_id res chain seq x y z
N MET A 1 30.97 -29.82 52.88
CA MET A 1 29.64 -29.19 53.11
C MET A 1 29.78 -27.74 52.67
N LYS A 2 29.53 -27.34 51.42
CA LYS A 2 28.33 -27.46 50.58
C LYS A 2 28.71 -27.75 49.11
N LYS A 3 27.96 -28.63 48.45
CA LYS A 3 27.94 -28.79 46.99
C LYS A 3 27.34 -27.51 46.40
N PHE A 4 28.02 -26.92 45.42
CA PHE A 4 27.40 -25.97 44.50
C PHE A 4 26.84 -26.80 43.35
N ASP A 5 25.50 -26.87 43.27
CA ASP A 5 24.79 -27.55 42.22
C ASP A 5 25.03 -26.87 40.87
N GLU A 6 25.40 -27.69 39.89
CA GLU A 6 25.26 -27.41 38.47
C GLU A 6 23.78 -27.20 38.15
N GLN A 7 23.30 -25.95 38.22
CA GLN A 7 22.11 -25.57 37.48
C GLN A 7 22.53 -25.09 36.09
N THR A 8 22.49 -26.04 35.17
CA THR A 8 22.33 -25.89 33.73
C THR A 8 21.50 -24.66 33.36
N VAL A 9 22.18 -23.61 32.91
CA VAL A 9 21.61 -22.55 32.09
C VAL A 9 21.37 -23.15 30.70
N SER A 10 20.33 -23.98 30.58
CA SER A 10 19.79 -24.45 29.30
C SER A 10 18.65 -23.52 28.89
N GLY A 11 19.00 -22.30 28.48
CA GLY A 11 18.09 -21.40 27.78
C GLY A 11 17.92 -21.82 26.32
N GLN A 12 17.31 -22.97 26.06
CA GLN A 12 16.85 -23.29 24.71
C GLN A 12 15.61 -22.44 24.38
N PRO A 13 15.53 -21.79 23.20
CA PRO A 13 14.32 -21.09 22.80
C PRO A 13 13.22 -22.11 22.51
N GLU A 14 12.18 -22.16 23.34
CA GLU A 14 11.08 -23.08 23.12
C GLU A 14 10.37 -22.81 21.78
N PRO A 15 10.28 -23.79 20.85
CA PRO A 15 9.52 -23.66 19.62
C PRO A 15 7.99 -23.64 19.84
N ALA A 16 7.52 -23.78 21.08
CA ALA A 16 6.12 -24.02 21.42
C ALA A 16 5.20 -22.78 21.31
N ARG A 17 5.73 -21.55 21.34
CA ARG A 17 4.89 -20.33 21.36
C ARG A 17 4.23 -19.99 20.02
N VAL A 18 4.79 -20.45 18.90
CA VAL A 18 4.22 -20.19 17.57
C VAL A 18 2.99 -21.09 17.29
N ILE A 19 2.95 -22.28 17.88
CA ILE A 19 1.87 -23.26 17.64
C ILE A 19 0.59 -22.90 18.45
N ILE A 20 0.73 -22.24 19.60
CA ILE A 20 -0.39 -21.91 20.50
C ILE A 20 -1.18 -20.67 20.01
N ALA A 21 -0.63 -19.85 19.11
CA ALA A 21 -1.25 -18.61 18.65
C ALA A 21 -2.53 -18.79 17.79
N ARG A 22 -2.81 -20.00 17.28
CA ARG A 22 -4.02 -20.26 16.46
C ARG A 22 -5.35 -20.28 17.24
N ARG A 23 -5.33 -20.22 18.58
CA ARG A 23 -6.54 -20.25 19.41
C ARG A 23 -6.97 -18.90 19.99
N ASN A 24 -6.17 -17.84 19.82
CA ASN A 24 -6.51 -16.52 20.36
C ASN A 24 -7.43 -15.76 19.39
N PRO A 25 -8.66 -15.38 19.79
CA PRO A 25 -9.62 -14.73 18.90
C PRO A 25 -9.09 -13.39 18.36
N SER A 26 -8.35 -12.63 19.17
CA SER A 26 -7.76 -11.35 18.76
C SER A 26 -6.71 -11.50 17.64
N PHE A 27 -5.93 -12.58 17.66
CA PHE A 27 -4.96 -12.86 16.60
C PHE A 27 -5.66 -13.17 15.28
N ILE A 28 -6.74 -13.98 15.32
CA ILE A 28 -7.54 -14.32 14.14
C ILE A 28 -8.21 -13.07 13.56
N ILE A 29 -8.76 -12.19 14.41
CA ILE A 29 -9.36 -10.93 13.96
C ILE A 29 -8.31 -10.07 13.26
N GLY A 30 -7.13 -9.89 13.87
CA GLY A 30 -6.04 -9.12 13.26
C GLY A 30 -5.58 -9.70 11.92
N LEU A 31 -5.36 -11.00 11.86
CA LEU A 31 -4.96 -11.70 10.64
C LEU A 31 -6.03 -11.59 9.54
N SER A 32 -7.31 -11.71 9.92
CA SER A 32 -8.43 -11.59 8.99
C SER A 32 -8.54 -10.17 8.44
N LEU A 33 -8.38 -9.15 9.29
CA LEU A 33 -8.40 -7.75 8.87
C LEU A 33 -7.28 -7.44 7.87
N VAL A 34 -6.05 -7.89 8.16
CA VAL A 34 -4.92 -7.76 7.23
C VAL A 34 -5.21 -8.51 5.93
N GLY A 35 -5.72 -9.74 6.00
CA GLY A 35 -6.10 -10.53 4.84
C GLY A 35 -7.13 -9.82 3.95
N ILE A 36 -8.14 -9.19 4.56
CA ILE A 36 -9.14 -8.38 3.84
C ILE A 36 -8.48 -7.19 3.13
N PHE A 37 -7.60 -6.46 3.80
CA PHE A 37 -6.89 -5.33 3.17
C PHE A 37 -6.01 -5.77 2.00
N TYR A 38 -5.30 -6.90 2.13
CA TYR A 38 -4.53 -7.46 1.02
C TYR A 38 -5.44 -7.92 -0.14
N LEU A 39 -6.57 -8.55 0.16
CA LEU A 39 -7.55 -8.95 -0.86
C LEU A 39 -8.11 -7.73 -1.59
N MET A 40 -8.49 -6.67 -0.87
CA MET A 40 -8.94 -5.41 -1.44
C MET A 40 -7.86 -4.76 -2.31
N ALA A 41 -6.59 -4.77 -1.86
CA ALA A 41 -5.45 -4.27 -2.61
C ALA A 41 -5.22 -5.04 -3.92
N LEU A 42 -5.25 -6.37 -3.88
CA LEU A 42 -5.10 -7.22 -5.07
C LEU A 42 -6.26 -7.01 -6.06
N CYS A 43 -7.48 -6.86 -5.53
CA CYS A 43 -8.68 -6.62 -6.32
C CYS A 43 -8.97 -5.13 -6.58
N ALA A 44 -8.03 -4.21 -6.30
CA ALA A 44 -8.37 -2.79 -6.28
C ALA A 44 -8.84 -2.23 -7.64
N ASP A 45 -8.39 -2.76 -8.78
CA ASP A 45 -8.85 -2.29 -10.10
C ASP A 45 -10.28 -2.78 -10.38
N PHE A 46 -10.61 -3.97 -9.88
CA PHE A 46 -11.96 -4.52 -9.92
C PHE A 46 -12.91 -3.75 -8.98
N LEU A 47 -12.43 -3.33 -7.80
CA LEU A 47 -13.23 -2.54 -6.84
C LEU A 47 -13.31 -1.04 -7.20
N ALA A 48 -12.39 -0.53 -8.01
CA ALA A 48 -12.37 0.87 -8.43
C ALA A 48 -13.27 1.05 -9.66
N PRO A 49 -14.39 1.78 -9.55
CA PRO A 49 -15.32 1.99 -10.67
C PRO A 49 -14.75 2.90 -11.78
N TYR A 50 -13.78 3.75 -11.43
CA TYR A 50 -13.18 4.74 -12.33
C TYR A 50 -11.66 4.72 -12.24
N ASP A 51 -10.99 5.25 -13.28
CA ASP A 51 -9.56 5.45 -13.27
C ASP A 51 -9.18 6.48 -12.20
N TYR A 52 -8.19 6.17 -11.37
CA TYR A 52 -7.65 7.05 -10.33
C TYR A 52 -7.08 8.37 -10.85
N ARG A 53 -6.76 8.43 -12.15
CA ARG A 53 -6.30 9.64 -12.84
C ARG A 53 -7.45 10.43 -13.48
N ALA A 54 -8.62 9.83 -13.66
CA ALA A 54 -9.75 10.49 -14.29
C ALA A 54 -10.19 11.70 -13.46
N GLN A 55 -10.32 12.84 -14.14
CA GLN A 55 -10.60 14.12 -13.52
C GLN A 55 -11.97 14.63 -13.98
N SER A 56 -12.92 14.78 -13.06
CA SER A 56 -14.20 15.45 -13.32
C SER A 56 -14.08 16.94 -13.05
N ARG A 57 -14.17 17.78 -14.10
CA ARG A 57 -14.19 19.25 -13.92
C ARG A 57 -15.51 19.77 -13.35
N ARG A 58 -16.56 18.93 -13.35
CA ARG A 58 -17.92 19.31 -12.95
C ARG A 58 -18.14 19.16 -11.44
N GLU A 59 -17.36 18.30 -10.80
CA GLU A 59 -17.57 17.88 -9.41
C GLU A 59 -16.29 18.05 -8.55
N PRO A 60 -15.65 19.24 -8.48
CA PRO A 60 -14.51 19.46 -7.59
C PRO A 60 -14.95 19.55 -6.11
N LEU A 61 -14.28 18.81 -5.22
CA LEU A 61 -14.65 18.68 -3.80
C LEU A 61 -16.12 18.26 -3.55
N ALA A 62 -16.66 17.40 -4.41
CA ALA A 62 -17.97 16.82 -4.17
C ALA A 62 -17.96 16.01 -2.86
N PRO A 63 -19.03 16.11 -2.04
CA PRO A 63 -19.17 15.32 -0.82
C PRO A 63 -19.35 13.83 -1.15
N PRO A 64 -19.21 12.94 -0.15
CA PRO A 64 -19.52 11.52 -0.32
C PRO A 64 -20.93 11.31 -0.89
N ALA A 65 -21.03 10.44 -1.90
CA ALA A 65 -22.31 10.08 -2.48
C ALA A 65 -23.08 9.14 -1.54
N ALA A 66 -24.25 9.59 -1.09
CA ALA A 66 -25.15 8.77 -0.30
C ALA A 66 -25.84 7.73 -1.19
N LEU A 67 -25.76 6.46 -0.78
CA LEU A 67 -26.52 5.38 -1.40
C LEU A 67 -27.93 5.37 -0.80
N HIS A 68 -28.93 5.46 -1.66
CA HIS A 68 -30.33 5.32 -1.29
C HIS A 68 -30.89 4.00 -1.81
N LEU A 69 -31.99 3.54 -1.23
CA LEU A 69 -32.72 2.38 -1.71
C LEU A 69 -33.90 2.85 -2.57
N CYS A 70 -33.81 2.65 -3.88
CA CYS A 70 -34.92 2.87 -4.79
C CYS A 70 -35.65 1.53 -4.99
N GLY A 71 -36.58 1.24 -4.08
CA GLY A 71 -37.20 -0.09 -3.98
C GLY A 71 -36.22 -1.11 -3.42
N LEU A 72 -35.84 -2.12 -4.22
CA LEU A 72 -34.91 -3.20 -3.83
C LEU A 72 -33.48 -3.01 -4.39
N ARG A 73 -33.23 -1.94 -5.14
CA ARG A 73 -31.91 -1.67 -5.75
C ARG A 73 -31.28 -0.43 -5.14
N PRO A 74 -29.97 -0.47 -4.82
CA PRO A 74 -29.24 0.73 -4.44
C PRO A 74 -29.24 1.72 -5.61
N CYS A 75 -29.48 2.99 -5.31
CA CYS A 75 -29.54 4.09 -6.27
C CYS A 75 -28.79 5.30 -5.73
N LEU A 76 -28.35 6.14 -6.66
CA LEU A 76 -27.69 7.42 -6.39
C LEU A 76 -28.54 8.55 -6.96
N TYR A 77 -28.54 9.68 -6.27
CA TYR A 77 -29.04 10.93 -6.80
C TYR A 77 -27.88 11.77 -7.30
N ALA A 78 -28.07 12.48 -8.42
CA ALA A 78 -27.05 13.35 -8.95
C ALA A 78 -26.77 14.50 -7.99
N GLN A 79 -25.50 14.83 -7.80
CA GLN A 79 -25.08 16.00 -7.02
C GLN A 79 -24.71 17.12 -7.99
N ARG A 80 -25.30 18.30 -7.81
CA ARG A 80 -25.01 19.47 -8.63
C ARG A 80 -24.39 20.56 -7.77
N LEU A 81 -23.31 21.14 -8.26
CA LEU A 81 -22.71 22.33 -7.67
C LEU A 81 -23.67 23.52 -7.88
N VAL A 82 -24.27 24.00 -6.79
CA VAL A 82 -25.19 25.15 -6.82
C VAL A 82 -24.44 26.44 -6.56
N ASP A 83 -23.52 26.43 -5.60
CA ASP A 83 -22.69 27.58 -5.26
C ASP A 83 -21.19 27.21 -5.37
N PRO A 84 -20.47 27.73 -6.39
CA PRO A 84 -19.04 27.48 -6.54
C PRO A 84 -18.16 28.14 -5.48
N LEU A 85 -18.59 29.25 -4.86
CA LEU A 85 -17.80 30.00 -3.87
C LEU A 85 -17.83 29.28 -2.52
N ASP A 86 -19.03 28.92 -2.06
CA ASP A 86 -19.22 28.15 -0.82
C ASP A 86 -19.05 26.64 -1.02
N ARG A 87 -18.84 26.18 -2.26
CA ARG A 87 -18.76 24.76 -2.65
C ARG A 87 -19.97 23.95 -2.20
N ARG A 88 -21.16 24.55 -2.29
CA ARG A 88 -22.41 23.89 -1.89
C ARG A 88 -22.92 23.01 -3.01
N TYR A 89 -23.03 21.73 -2.71
CA TYR A 89 -23.67 20.73 -3.54
C TYR A 89 -25.12 20.54 -3.09
N ALA A 90 -26.05 20.57 -4.03
CA ALA A 90 -27.42 20.14 -3.81
C ALA A 90 -27.65 18.79 -4.48
N VAL A 91 -28.38 17.92 -3.79
CA VAL A 91 -28.81 16.63 -4.31
C VAL A 91 -30.06 16.85 -5.15
N ASP A 92 -30.01 16.50 -6.44
CA ASP A 92 -31.19 16.54 -7.31
C ASP A 92 -31.98 15.24 -7.14
N ALA A 93 -32.98 15.27 -6.26
CA ALA A 93 -33.85 14.13 -5.97
C ALA A 93 -34.85 13.81 -7.10
N ARG A 94 -34.89 14.61 -8.18
CA ARG A 94 -35.85 14.40 -9.28
C ARG A 94 -35.48 13.22 -10.17
N GLN A 95 -34.20 12.85 -10.22
CA GLN A 95 -33.71 11.78 -11.05
C GLN A 95 -32.84 10.82 -10.23
N SER A 96 -33.32 9.59 -10.09
CA SER A 96 -32.56 8.52 -9.47
C SER A 96 -31.85 7.70 -10.54
N TYR A 97 -30.60 7.35 -10.26
CA TYR A 97 -29.81 6.50 -11.12
C TYR A 97 -29.51 5.19 -10.39
N PRO A 98 -29.95 4.03 -10.90
CA PRO A 98 -29.73 2.75 -10.24
C PRO A 98 -28.28 2.30 -10.34
N LEU A 99 -27.73 1.81 -9.24
CA LEU A 99 -26.41 1.18 -9.20
C LEU A 99 -26.48 -0.16 -9.93
N SER A 100 -25.56 -0.36 -10.88
CA SER A 100 -25.39 -1.62 -11.57
C SER A 100 -24.15 -2.33 -11.03
N PHE A 101 -24.28 -3.62 -10.74
CA PHE A 101 -23.15 -4.46 -10.34
C PHE A 101 -22.51 -5.10 -11.58
N PHE A 102 -21.22 -5.40 -11.51
CA PHE A 102 -20.46 -6.06 -12.58
C PHE A 102 -20.53 -5.29 -13.92
N THR A 103 -20.29 -3.99 -13.85
CA THR A 103 -20.33 -3.12 -15.03
C THR A 103 -19.02 -3.16 -15.80
N ARG A 104 -19.08 -2.93 -17.11
CA ARG A 104 -17.88 -2.79 -17.95
C ARG A 104 -17.48 -1.33 -18.02
N GLY A 105 -16.24 -1.02 -17.66
CA GLY A 105 -15.70 0.34 -17.59
C GLY A 105 -14.35 0.46 -18.28
N TYR A 106 -13.44 1.19 -17.64
CA TYR A 106 -12.11 1.44 -18.21
C TYR A 106 -11.28 0.15 -18.25
N ALA A 107 -10.46 0.01 -19.29
CA ALA A 107 -9.57 -1.13 -19.40
C ALA A 107 -8.43 -1.02 -18.38
N TYR A 108 -8.19 -2.11 -17.65
CA TYR A 108 -7.08 -2.24 -16.73
C TYR A 108 -6.39 -3.59 -16.93
N ARG A 109 -5.21 -3.74 -16.30
CA ARG A 109 -4.50 -5.00 -16.25
C ARG A 109 -4.56 -5.55 -14.84
N PHE A 110 -5.40 -6.55 -14.62
CA PHE A 110 -5.50 -7.23 -13.33
C PHE A 110 -4.15 -7.84 -12.98
N LEU A 111 -3.62 -7.46 -11.81
CA LEU A 111 -2.26 -7.78 -11.35
C LEU A 111 -1.16 -7.40 -12.36
N GLY A 112 -1.43 -6.48 -13.29
CA GLY A 112 -0.50 -6.05 -14.33
C GLY A 112 -0.38 -6.98 -15.55
N ILE A 113 -1.07 -8.13 -15.55
CA ILE A 113 -0.90 -9.16 -16.58
C ILE A 113 -2.18 -9.38 -17.38
N ILE A 114 -3.31 -9.60 -16.70
CA ILE A 114 -4.54 -10.05 -17.34
C ILE A 114 -5.38 -8.83 -17.76
N PRO A 115 -5.64 -8.60 -19.06
CA PRO A 115 -6.51 -7.51 -19.48
C PRO A 115 -7.93 -7.77 -18.98
N ALA A 116 -8.50 -6.79 -18.30
CA ALA A 116 -9.87 -6.83 -17.79
C ALA A 116 -10.50 -5.43 -17.86
N ASN A 117 -11.81 -5.38 -17.88
CA ASN A 117 -12.60 -4.14 -17.92
C ASN A 117 -13.86 -4.24 -17.06
N LEU A 118 -13.93 -5.25 -16.19
CA LEU A 118 -15.07 -5.51 -15.33
C LEU A 118 -14.85 -4.83 -13.99
N HIS A 119 -15.83 -4.08 -13.50
CA HIS A 119 -15.78 -3.45 -12.19
C HIS A 119 -16.94 -3.94 -11.33
N LEU A 120 -16.72 -4.03 -10.02
CA LEU A 120 -17.69 -4.54 -9.05
C LEU A 120 -19.02 -3.78 -9.13
N PHE A 121 -18.96 -2.46 -9.29
CA PHE A 121 -20.12 -1.60 -9.40
C PHE A 121 -19.82 -0.41 -10.31
N GLY A 122 -20.88 0.16 -10.88
CA GLY A 122 -20.81 1.35 -11.73
C GLY A 122 -22.20 1.80 -12.16
N MET A 123 -22.25 2.86 -12.97
CA MET A 123 -23.50 3.36 -13.56
C MET A 123 -23.73 2.75 -14.93
N ALA A 124 -24.99 2.42 -15.22
CA ALA A 124 -25.39 1.94 -16.55
C ALA A 124 -25.13 3.00 -17.64
N ASP A 125 -25.31 4.28 -17.29
CA ASP A 125 -24.93 5.43 -18.11
C ASP A 125 -23.78 6.18 -17.45
N SER A 126 -22.55 5.86 -17.87
CA SER A 126 -21.32 6.45 -17.33
C SER A 126 -21.13 7.92 -17.72
N ASN A 127 -21.85 8.41 -18.74
CA ASN A 127 -21.75 9.80 -19.18
C ASN A 127 -22.67 10.74 -18.37
N ALA A 128 -23.72 10.19 -17.77
CA ALA A 128 -24.69 10.96 -17.00
C ALA A 128 -24.22 11.26 -15.57
N LEU A 129 -23.63 10.29 -14.88
CA LEU A 129 -23.24 10.43 -13.47
C LEU A 129 -22.02 9.58 -13.09
N GLN A 130 -21.08 10.19 -12.36
CA GLN A 130 -19.99 9.47 -11.70
C GLN A 130 -20.31 9.22 -10.22
N ILE A 131 -20.03 8.00 -9.75
CA ILE A 131 -20.27 7.62 -8.35
C ILE A 131 -19.02 7.89 -7.52
N HIS A 132 -19.12 8.86 -6.60
CA HIS A 132 -18.02 9.18 -5.70
C HIS A 132 -18.34 8.74 -4.27
N LEU A 133 -18.12 7.45 -3.95
CA LEU A 133 -18.46 6.87 -2.63
C LEU A 133 -17.88 7.66 -1.46
N LEU A 134 -16.63 8.12 -1.62
CA LEU A 134 -15.92 8.92 -0.62
C LEU A 134 -15.78 10.39 -1.02
N GLY A 135 -16.50 10.81 -2.06
CA GLY A 135 -16.41 12.15 -2.64
C GLY A 135 -15.15 12.33 -3.50
N THR A 136 -14.92 13.57 -3.94
CA THR A 136 -13.82 13.92 -4.85
C THR A 136 -12.81 14.87 -4.21
N ASP A 137 -11.60 14.92 -4.77
CA ASP A 137 -10.60 15.92 -4.38
C ASP A 137 -10.79 17.28 -5.07
N GLN A 138 -9.86 18.22 -4.85
CA GLN A 138 -9.92 19.56 -5.45
C GLN A 138 -9.96 19.57 -6.99
N LEU A 139 -9.42 18.52 -7.61
CA LEU A 139 -9.41 18.36 -9.06
C LEU A 139 -10.66 17.62 -9.56
N GLY A 140 -11.50 17.08 -8.66
CA GLY A 140 -12.64 16.24 -9.02
C GLY A 140 -12.26 14.81 -9.35
N ARG A 141 -11.16 14.30 -8.78
CA ARG A 141 -10.77 12.88 -8.89
C ARG A 141 -11.42 12.08 -7.77
N ASP A 142 -11.86 10.86 -8.09
CA ASP A 142 -12.52 9.97 -7.13
C ASP A 142 -11.58 9.53 -5.99
N ARG A 143 -11.96 9.80 -4.74
CA ARG A 143 -11.13 9.43 -3.58
C ARG A 143 -11.12 7.92 -3.33
N TRP A 144 -12.23 7.23 -3.60
CA TRP A 144 -12.35 5.79 -3.38
C TRP A 144 -11.37 5.00 -4.25
N ALA A 145 -11.36 5.23 -5.57
CA ALA A 145 -10.43 4.62 -6.51
C ALA A 145 -8.97 4.93 -6.15
N ARG A 146 -8.68 6.18 -5.78
CA ARG A 146 -7.33 6.60 -5.38
C ARG A 146 -6.86 5.90 -4.11
N LEU A 147 -7.73 5.72 -3.13
CA LEU A 147 -7.40 5.01 -1.88
C LEU A 147 -7.14 3.52 -2.12
N LEU A 148 -7.96 2.85 -2.94
CA LEU A 148 -7.76 1.45 -3.28
C LEU A 148 -6.42 1.20 -3.98
N ILE A 149 -6.08 2.04 -4.95
CA ILE A 149 -4.82 1.92 -5.68
C ILE A 149 -3.63 2.29 -4.77
N ALA A 150 -3.73 3.34 -3.96
CA ALA A 150 -2.70 3.67 -2.97
C ALA A 150 -2.49 2.54 -1.95
N ALA A 151 -3.57 1.92 -1.47
CA ALA A 151 -3.51 0.77 -0.56
C ALA A 151 -2.78 -0.41 -1.21
N ARG A 152 -3.03 -0.69 -2.50
CA ARG A 152 -2.26 -1.70 -3.25
C ARG A 152 -0.76 -1.39 -3.26
N PHE A 153 -0.39 -0.16 -3.58
CA PHE A 153 1.01 0.23 -3.57
C PHE A 153 1.62 0.06 -2.18
N SER A 154 1.00 0.58 -1.12
CA SER A 154 1.54 0.48 0.24
C SER A 154 1.65 -0.96 0.74
N LEU A 155 0.63 -1.80 0.49
CA LEU A 155 0.57 -3.18 0.99
C LEU A 155 1.42 -4.16 0.19
N LEU A 156 1.72 -3.89 -1.08
CA LEU A 156 2.57 -4.76 -1.88
C LEU A 156 4.02 -4.27 -1.95
N VAL A 157 4.24 -2.99 -2.25
CA VAL A 157 5.58 -2.44 -2.49
C VAL A 157 6.38 -2.31 -1.19
N GLY A 158 5.77 -1.83 -0.11
CA GLY A 158 6.45 -1.63 1.17
C GLY A 158 7.05 -2.92 1.73
N PRO A 159 6.24 -3.95 2.02
CA PRO A 159 6.73 -5.22 2.54
C PRO A 159 7.75 -5.90 1.62
N LEU A 160 7.52 -5.89 0.31
CA LEU A 160 8.45 -6.48 -0.65
C LEU A 160 9.80 -5.77 -0.65
N ALA A 161 9.80 -4.43 -0.63
CA ALA A 161 11.03 -3.65 -0.55
C ALA A 161 11.78 -3.88 0.76
N THR A 162 11.08 -3.92 1.90
CA THR A 162 11.69 -4.23 3.20
C THR A 162 12.30 -5.63 3.21
N LEU A 163 11.61 -6.65 2.69
CA LEU A 163 12.13 -8.01 2.62
C LEU A 163 13.41 -8.09 1.77
N LEU A 164 13.43 -7.42 0.61
CA LEU A 164 14.59 -7.37 -0.27
C LEU A 164 15.76 -6.58 0.35
N ALA A 165 15.46 -5.46 1.02
CA ALA A 165 16.45 -4.66 1.74
C ALA A 165 17.07 -5.46 2.89
N SER A 166 16.24 -6.18 3.65
CA SER A 166 16.70 -7.05 4.73
C SER A 166 17.53 -8.21 4.20
N PHE A 167 17.10 -8.86 3.11
CA PHE A 167 17.88 -9.93 2.48
C PHE A 167 19.26 -9.43 2.04
N LEU A 168 19.32 -8.29 1.34
CA LEU A 168 20.58 -7.69 0.91
C LEU A 168 21.45 -7.27 2.10
N GLY A 169 20.86 -6.64 3.11
CA GLY A 169 21.55 -6.23 4.32
C GLY A 169 22.12 -7.42 5.10
N VAL A 170 21.36 -8.51 5.24
CA VAL A 170 21.83 -9.74 5.89
C VAL A 170 23.04 -10.32 5.14
N LEU A 171 22.97 -10.41 3.81
CA LEU A 171 24.11 -10.90 3.01
C LEU A 171 25.36 -10.05 3.22
N ILE A 172 25.22 -8.73 3.14
CA ILE A 172 26.35 -7.79 3.31
C ILE A 172 26.89 -7.84 4.74
N GLY A 173 26.01 -7.88 5.74
CA GLY A 173 26.39 -7.93 7.16
C GLY A 173 27.08 -9.24 7.55
N CYS A 174 26.57 -10.38 7.08
CA CYS A 174 27.22 -11.68 7.26
C CYS A 174 28.60 -11.70 6.60
N PHE A 175 28.71 -11.18 5.38
CA PHE A 175 29.97 -11.13 4.66
C PHE A 175 30.99 -10.21 5.36
N ALA A 176 30.56 -9.03 5.82
CA ALA A 176 31.40 -8.12 6.59
C ALA A 176 31.88 -8.75 7.92
N GLY A 177 31.00 -9.46 8.63
CA GLY A 177 31.34 -10.15 9.87
C GLY A 177 32.36 -11.28 9.68
N TYR A 178 32.31 -12.00 8.55
CA TYR A 178 33.20 -13.14 8.27
C TYR A 178 34.52 -12.75 7.58
N ALA A 179 34.53 -11.73 6.71
CA ALA A 179 35.62 -11.45 5.78
C ALA A 179 36.84 -10.72 6.40
N GLY A 180 36.81 -10.41 7.69
CA GLY A 180 37.92 -9.77 8.43
C GLY A 180 38.00 -8.25 8.29
N SER A 181 38.99 -7.64 8.95
CA SER A 181 38.98 -6.21 9.31
C SER A 181 38.95 -5.21 8.16
N ARG A 182 39.57 -5.52 7.00
CA ARG A 182 39.61 -4.58 5.86
C ARG A 182 38.29 -4.53 5.09
N ILE A 183 37.71 -5.69 4.79
CA ILE A 183 36.46 -5.79 4.04
C ILE A 183 35.30 -5.27 4.91
N ASP A 184 35.32 -5.62 6.19
CA ASP A 184 34.39 -5.06 7.18
C ASP A 184 34.45 -3.52 7.17
N ALA A 185 35.64 -2.95 7.33
CA ALA A 185 35.81 -1.50 7.37
C ALA A 185 35.26 -0.80 6.10
N VAL A 186 35.50 -1.34 4.91
CA VAL A 186 35.00 -0.74 3.66
C VAL A 186 33.47 -0.81 3.58
N LEU A 187 32.88 -1.96 3.88
CA LEU A 187 31.43 -2.15 3.82
C LEU A 187 30.70 -1.30 4.86
N MET A 188 31.21 -1.26 6.09
CA MET A 188 30.63 -0.45 7.17
C MET A 188 30.80 1.05 6.90
N ARG A 189 31.90 1.48 6.27
CA ARG A 189 32.03 2.88 5.82
C ARG A 189 30.99 3.24 4.77
N GLY A 190 30.69 2.34 3.84
CA GLY A 190 29.59 2.52 2.89
C GLY A 190 28.23 2.66 3.59
N ALA A 191 27.97 1.82 4.59
CA ALA A 191 26.76 1.89 5.40
C ALA A 191 26.68 3.19 6.21
N ASP A 192 27.78 3.63 6.82
CA ASP A 192 27.84 4.88 7.59
C ASP A 192 27.54 6.09 6.71
N VAL A 193 28.03 6.12 5.46
CA VAL A 193 27.72 7.19 4.50
C VAL A 193 26.24 7.21 4.14
N MET A 194 25.61 6.04 3.95
CA MET A 194 24.18 5.95 3.68
C MET A 194 23.34 6.44 4.86
N LEU A 195 23.71 6.06 6.09
CA LEU A 195 22.99 6.43 7.30
C LEU A 195 23.25 7.87 7.77
N ALA A 196 24.33 8.50 7.33
CA ALA A 196 24.64 9.90 7.65
C ALA A 196 23.68 10.89 6.99
N LEU A 197 23.05 10.51 5.87
CA LEU A 197 22.11 11.34 5.14
C LEU A 197 20.67 11.08 5.61
N PRO A 198 19.81 12.11 5.72
CA PRO A 198 18.39 11.90 6.03
C PRO A 198 17.70 11.04 4.96
N THR A 199 17.25 9.83 5.32
CA THR A 199 16.68 8.84 4.39
C THR A 199 15.53 9.40 3.55
N LEU A 200 14.66 10.22 4.16
CA LEU A 200 13.54 10.85 3.46
C LEU A 200 14.02 11.78 2.35
N LEU A 201 15.08 12.57 2.57
CA LEU A 201 15.62 13.48 1.56
C LEU A 201 16.23 12.69 0.40
N LEU A 202 16.96 11.61 0.69
CA LEU A 202 17.57 10.78 -0.34
C LEU A 202 16.50 10.04 -1.17
N ALA A 203 15.44 9.55 -0.53
CA ALA A 203 14.31 8.94 -1.23
C ALA A 203 13.58 9.93 -2.16
N LEU A 204 13.34 11.17 -1.69
CA LEU A 204 12.72 12.23 -2.48
C LEU A 204 13.61 12.65 -3.65
N ALA A 205 14.90 12.86 -3.42
CA ALA A 205 15.86 13.20 -4.47
C ALA A 205 15.96 12.09 -5.53
N ALA A 206 16.06 10.83 -5.09
CA ALA A 206 16.08 9.67 -5.98
C ALA A 206 14.79 9.57 -6.80
N ARG A 207 13.61 9.80 -6.20
CA ARG A 207 12.34 9.82 -6.93
C ARG A 207 12.24 10.98 -7.91
N ALA A 208 12.76 12.16 -7.56
CA ALA A 208 12.71 13.37 -8.38
C ALA A 208 13.56 13.26 -9.67
N ALA A 209 14.58 12.41 -9.68
CA ALA A 209 15.39 12.13 -10.87
C ALA A 209 14.61 11.42 -12.00
N PHE A 210 13.39 10.93 -11.74
CA PHE A 210 12.58 10.20 -12.71
C PHE A 210 11.29 10.94 -13.05
N PRO A 211 10.73 10.75 -14.28
CA PRO A 211 9.49 11.39 -14.69
C PRO A 211 8.33 11.17 -13.70
N PRO A 212 7.44 12.17 -13.51
CA PRO A 212 6.27 12.01 -12.66
C PRO A 212 5.28 10.99 -13.26
N GLU A 213 5.19 10.90 -14.58
CA GLU A 213 4.17 10.16 -15.32
C GLU A 213 4.59 8.73 -15.69
N LEU A 214 5.15 7.99 -14.74
CA LEU A 214 5.51 6.59 -14.98
C LEU A 214 4.26 5.69 -15.04
N PRO A 215 4.28 4.65 -15.90
CA PRO A 215 3.33 3.55 -15.79
C PRO A 215 3.38 2.95 -14.37
N PRO A 216 2.24 2.49 -13.81
CA PRO A 216 2.16 1.98 -12.43
C PRO A 216 3.23 0.93 -12.09
N GLN A 217 3.51 0.02 -13.03
CA GLN A 217 4.49 -1.05 -12.89
C GLN A 217 5.92 -0.50 -12.74
N ARG A 218 6.30 0.47 -13.59
CA ARG A 218 7.64 1.07 -13.55
C ARG A 218 7.82 1.94 -12.30
N ALA A 219 6.77 2.65 -11.89
CA ALA A 219 6.77 3.41 -10.65
C ALA A 219 6.96 2.49 -9.42
N ALA A 220 6.29 1.32 -9.40
CA ALA A 220 6.47 0.34 -8.32
C ALA A 220 7.91 -0.18 -8.27
N LEU A 221 8.48 -0.61 -9.40
CA LEU A 221 9.86 -1.08 -9.48
C LEU A 221 10.86 -0.02 -9.00
N LEU A 222 10.70 1.23 -9.44
CA LEU A 222 11.54 2.34 -9.00
C LEU A 222 11.50 2.52 -7.48
N LEU A 223 10.30 2.53 -6.88
CA LEU A 223 10.15 2.68 -5.43
C LEU A 223 10.77 1.51 -4.66
N ILE A 224 10.60 0.27 -5.15
CA ILE A 224 11.26 -0.91 -4.57
C ILE A 224 12.78 -0.71 -4.59
N THR A 225 13.35 -0.34 -5.74
CA THR A 225 14.80 -0.12 -5.88
C THR A 225 15.29 0.96 -4.93
N ILE A 226 14.59 2.09 -4.83
CA ILE A 226 14.94 3.18 -3.91
C ILE A 226 14.94 2.66 -2.47
N PHE A 227 13.87 2.02 -2.01
CA PHE A 227 13.79 1.55 -0.63
C PHE A 227 14.80 0.44 -0.31
N VAL A 228 15.11 -0.46 -1.26
CA VAL A 228 16.17 -1.47 -1.09
C VAL A 228 17.54 -0.80 -0.95
N ALA A 229 17.85 0.17 -1.84
CA ALA A 229 19.12 0.89 -1.82
C ALA A 229 19.31 1.76 -0.57
N LEU A 230 18.23 2.16 0.09
CA LEU A 230 18.27 2.95 1.32
C LEU A 230 18.23 2.10 2.59
N GLY A 231 17.48 0.99 2.59
CA GLY A 231 17.21 0.19 3.78
C GLY A 231 18.29 -0.86 4.10
N TRP A 232 19.13 -1.25 3.14
CA TRP A 232 20.11 -2.32 3.36
C TRP A 232 21.15 -2.00 4.45
N ALA A 233 21.53 -0.73 4.61
CA ALA A 233 22.63 -0.30 5.48
C ALA A 233 22.32 -0.53 6.96
N GLU A 234 21.08 -0.28 7.39
CA GLU A 234 20.64 -0.50 8.76
C GLU A 234 20.68 -2.00 9.10
N ILE A 235 20.10 -2.83 8.23
CA ILE A 235 20.07 -4.28 8.42
C ILE A 235 21.49 -4.87 8.37
N ALA A 236 22.35 -4.38 7.47
CA ALA A 236 23.74 -4.83 7.38
C ALA A 236 24.53 -4.59 8.68
N ARG A 237 24.36 -3.43 9.31
CA ARG A 237 25.03 -3.14 10.60
C ARG A 237 24.53 -4.04 11.73
N LEU A 238 23.21 -4.27 11.79
CA LEU A 238 22.61 -5.17 12.78
C LEU A 238 23.12 -6.60 12.60
N THR A 239 23.07 -7.13 11.37
CA THR A 239 23.53 -8.48 11.08
C THR A 239 25.03 -8.64 11.32
N ARG A 240 25.85 -7.65 10.95
CA ARG A 240 27.28 -7.69 11.26
C ARG A 240 27.54 -7.79 12.76
N GLY A 241 26.80 -7.02 13.57
CA GLY A 241 26.91 -7.07 15.03
C GLY A 241 26.64 -8.47 15.59
N LEU A 242 25.62 -9.16 15.06
CA LEU A 242 25.25 -10.52 15.48
C LEU A 242 26.27 -11.60 15.11
N VAL A 243 27.07 -11.38 14.06
CA VAL A 243 28.06 -12.37 13.57
C VAL A 243 29.41 -12.21 14.27
N TRP A 244 29.70 -11.01 14.79
CA TRP A 244 30.97 -10.70 15.43
C TRP A 244 31.00 -11.00 16.94
N GLU A 245 29.84 -11.23 17.56
CA GLU A 245 29.74 -11.77 18.93
C GLU A 245 30.11 -13.26 18.98
#